data_AF-A0A6B3GTT7-F1
#
_entry.id   AF-A0A6B3GTT7-F1
#
_cell.length_a   1.000
_cell.length_b   1.000
_cell.length_c   1.000
_cell.angle_alpha   90.00
_cell.angle_beta   90.00
_cell.angle_gamma   90.00
#
_symmetry.space_group_name_H-M   'P 1'
#
loop_
_entity.id
_entity.type
_entity.pdbx_description
1 polymer ?
#
loop_
_entity_poly.entity_id
_entity_poly.type
_entity_poly.pdbx_seq_one_letter_code
_entity_poly.pdbx_strand_id
1 'polypeptide(L)'
;MAATPEQPATATPRRKAGRHRGEGQWAVGHHTPLNGNEQFKKDDDGLNVRTRIETIYSKRGFDSIDPNDLRGRMRWWGLYT
;
A
#
# COMPACT_ATOMS: atom_id res chain seq x y z
N MET A 1 49.33 -28.02 16.63
CA MET A 1 47.91 -28.42 16.66
C MET A 1 47.13 -27.22 17.15
N ALA A 2 46.71 -26.33 16.23
CA ALA A 2 45.93 -25.14 16.59
C ALA A 2 44.45 -25.45 16.39
N ALA A 3 43.65 -25.33 17.45
CA ALA A 3 42.23 -25.58 17.43
C ALA A 3 41.48 -24.38 16.80
N THR A 4 40.68 -24.65 15.79
CA THR A 4 39.76 -23.69 15.16
C THR A 4 38.59 -23.41 16.12
N PRO A 5 38.19 -22.15 16.38
CA PRO A 5 37.00 -21.89 17.17
C PRO A 5 35.75 -22.15 16.32
N GLU A 6 34.86 -23.00 16.83
CA GLU A 6 33.57 -23.33 16.22
C GLU A 6 32.60 -22.13 16.39
N GLN A 7 32.14 -21.59 15.26
CA GLN A 7 31.22 -20.45 15.22
C GLN A 7 29.80 -20.93 15.53
N PRO A 8 29.06 -20.34 16.48
CA PRO A 8 27.72 -20.78 16.79
C PRO A 8 26.77 -20.44 15.64
N ALA A 9 26.02 -21.45 15.17
CA ALA A 9 25.04 -21.29 14.11
C ALA A 9 23.94 -20.29 14.53
N THR A 10 23.79 -19.22 13.76
CA THR A 10 22.71 -18.23 13.92
C THR A 10 21.35 -18.92 13.77
N ALA A 11 20.59 -19.00 14.85
CA ALA A 11 19.22 -19.50 14.83
C ALA A 11 18.32 -18.53 14.04
N THR A 12 17.75 -19.01 12.93
CA THR A 12 16.76 -18.25 12.16
C THR A 12 15.53 -17.95 13.03
N PRO A 13 15.10 -16.69 13.19
CA PRO A 13 13.95 -16.38 14.02
C PRO A 13 12.70 -17.01 13.41
N ARG A 14 12.13 -18.02 14.08
CA ARG A 14 10.84 -18.61 13.72
C ARG A 14 9.78 -17.53 13.85
N ARG A 15 9.25 -17.03 12.71
CA ARG A 15 8.15 -16.06 12.68
C ARG A 15 7.04 -16.57 13.61
N LYS A 16 6.71 -15.78 14.64
CA LYS A 16 5.50 -16.02 15.44
C LYS A 16 4.34 -16.09 14.45
N ALA A 17 3.62 -17.20 14.45
CA ALA A 17 2.33 -17.29 13.78
C ALA A 17 1.40 -16.28 14.46
N GLY A 18 1.42 -15.03 13.98
CA GLY A 18 0.44 -14.04 14.35
C GLY A 18 -0.92 -14.63 14.02
N ARG A 19 -1.85 -14.59 14.99
CA ARG A 19 -3.26 -14.89 14.81
C ARG A 19 -3.68 -14.43 13.42
N HIS A 20 -4.11 -15.37 12.55
CA HIS A 20 -4.54 -15.07 11.19
C HIS A 20 -5.52 -13.90 11.25
N ARG A 21 -5.02 -12.69 11.00
CA ARG A 21 -5.88 -11.52 10.77
C ARG A 21 -6.49 -11.83 9.42
N GLY A 22 -7.81 -11.74 9.31
CA GLY A 22 -8.50 -12.03 8.05
C GLY A 22 -7.78 -11.33 6.90
N GLU A 23 -7.51 -12.03 5.81
CA GLU A 23 -6.63 -11.60 4.71
C GLU A 23 -7.26 -10.49 3.83
N GLY A 24 -8.17 -9.67 4.37
CA GLY A 24 -8.86 -8.60 3.64
C GLY A 24 -9.92 -9.10 2.65
N GLN A 25 -10.28 -10.39 2.72
CA GLN A 25 -11.24 -11.00 1.80
C GLN A 25 -12.68 -10.57 2.12
N TRP A 26 -13.26 -9.74 1.25
CA TRP A 26 -14.63 -9.23 1.42
C TRP A 26 -15.68 -10.34 1.42
N ALA A 27 -15.48 -11.39 0.60
CA ALA A 27 -16.38 -12.54 0.56
C ALA A 27 -16.48 -13.29 1.91
N VAL A 28 -15.47 -13.14 2.77
CA VAL A 28 -15.40 -13.76 4.10
C VAL A 28 -15.83 -12.76 5.20
N GLY A 29 -16.40 -11.61 4.81
CA GLY A 29 -16.89 -10.57 5.74
C GLY A 29 -15.80 -9.65 6.29
N HIS A 30 -14.57 -9.71 5.76
CA HIS A 30 -13.49 -8.83 6.17
C HIS A 30 -13.51 -7.51 5.38
N HIS A 31 -14.20 -6.50 5.91
CA HIS A 31 -14.29 -5.15 5.31
C HIS A 31 -13.43 -4.10 6.01
N THR A 32 -12.59 -4.52 6.96
CA THR A 32 -11.69 -3.60 7.66
C THR A 32 -10.45 -3.39 6.78
N PRO A 33 -10.09 -2.13 6.46
CA PRO A 33 -8.89 -1.85 5.69
C PRO A 33 -7.65 -2.29 6.47
N LEU A 34 -6.79 -3.06 5.81
CA LEU A 34 -5.55 -3.59 6.38
C LEU A 34 -4.33 -2.79 5.93
N ASN A 35 -4.45 -2.12 4.78
CA ASN A 35 -3.38 -1.37 4.13
C ASN A 35 -3.82 0.05 3.81
N GLY A 36 -2.87 0.98 3.69
CA GLY A 36 -3.14 2.36 3.23
C GLY A 36 -3.84 2.37 1.86
N ASN A 37 -3.54 1.40 0.99
CA ASN A 37 -4.21 1.24 -0.30
C ASN A 37 -5.70 0.90 -0.21
N GLU A 38 -6.11 0.20 0.83
CA GLU A 38 -7.52 -0.10 1.06
C GLU A 38 -8.23 1.06 1.74
N GLN A 39 -7.53 1.76 2.64
CA GLN A 39 -8.05 2.97 3.29
C GLN A 39 -8.38 4.05 2.25
N PHE A 40 -7.44 4.42 1.37
CA PHE A 40 -7.73 5.49 0.40
C PHE A 40 -8.83 5.12 -0.60
N LYS A 41 -8.99 3.82 -0.92
CA LYS A 41 -10.07 3.32 -1.79
C LYS A 41 -11.43 3.33 -1.08
N LYS A 42 -11.42 3.17 0.24
CA LYS A 42 -12.61 3.29 1.08
C LYS A 42 -13.02 4.75 1.25
N ASP A 43 -12.05 5.66 1.32
CA ASP A 43 -12.29 7.08 1.55
C ASP A 43 -12.98 7.76 0.36
N ASP A 44 -12.56 7.47 -0.88
CA ASP A 44 -13.23 7.98 -2.09
C ASP A 44 -12.80 7.14 -3.33
N ASP A 45 -13.68 7.04 -4.32
CA ASP A 45 -13.49 6.19 -5.50
C ASP A 45 -12.27 6.66 -6.32
N GLY A 46 -11.53 5.70 -6.88
CA GLY A 46 -10.41 5.95 -7.78
C GLY A 46 -10.83 6.71 -9.05
N LEU A 47 -12.06 6.51 -9.53
CA LEU A 47 -12.57 7.16 -10.74
C LEU A 47 -12.90 8.65 -10.55
N ASN A 48 -13.23 9.07 -9.33
CA ASN A 48 -13.59 10.45 -9.01
C ASN A 48 -12.43 11.45 -9.18
N VAL A 49 -11.20 10.97 -9.28
CA VAL A 49 -10.01 11.81 -9.54
C VAL A 49 -10.10 12.58 -10.86
N ARG A 50 -10.91 12.13 -11.84
CA ARG A 50 -11.09 12.81 -13.13
C ARG A 50 -11.49 14.27 -12.96
N THR A 51 -12.48 14.54 -12.11
CA THR A 51 -12.95 15.90 -11.89
C THR A 51 -11.83 16.78 -11.32
N ARG A 52 -11.01 16.26 -10.40
CA ARG A 52 -9.87 16.99 -9.83
C ARG A 52 -8.77 17.25 -10.86
N ILE A 53 -8.49 16.28 -11.72
CA ILE A 53 -7.56 16.42 -12.85
C ILE A 53 -8.00 17.56 -13.77
N GLU A 54 -9.26 17.55 -14.20
CA GLU A 54 -9.78 18.51 -15.17
C GLU A 54 -9.90 19.93 -14.59
N THR A 55 -10.32 20.05 -13.32
CA THR A 55 -10.67 21.35 -12.75
C THR A 55 -9.54 22.04 -11.98
N ILE A 56 -8.62 21.27 -11.37
CA ILE A 56 -7.58 21.76 -10.47
C ILE A 56 -6.20 21.49 -11.04
N TYR A 57 -5.83 20.21 -11.20
CA TYR A 57 -4.44 19.81 -11.46
C TYR A 57 -3.96 20.25 -12.85
N SER A 58 -4.85 20.19 -13.86
CA SER A 58 -4.57 20.69 -15.21
C SER A 58 -4.22 22.18 -15.25
N LYS A 59 -4.70 22.96 -14.28
CA LYS A 59 -4.54 24.43 -14.24
C LYS A 59 -3.42 24.88 -13.32
N ARG A 60 -3.21 24.15 -12.22
CA ARG A 60 -2.25 24.52 -11.15
C ARG A 60 -0.90 23.82 -11.26
N GLY A 61 -0.78 22.84 -12.17
CA GLY A 61 0.47 22.13 -12.41
C GLY A 61 0.74 20.99 -11.43
N PHE A 62 1.89 20.35 -11.58
CA PHE A 62 2.21 19.07 -10.95
C PHE A 62 2.27 19.13 -9.41
N ASP A 63 2.86 20.19 -8.85
CA ASP A 63 3.02 20.34 -7.40
C ASP A 63 1.68 20.49 -6.66
N SER A 64 0.60 20.77 -7.39
CA SER A 64 -0.74 20.90 -6.82
C SER A 64 -1.47 19.57 -6.58
N ILE A 65 -0.89 18.44 -7.03
CA ILE A 65 -1.54 17.13 -6.97
C ILE A 65 -1.43 16.54 -5.58
N ASP A 66 -2.55 16.07 -5.03
CA ASP A 66 -2.55 15.33 -3.76
C ASP A 66 -1.69 14.03 -3.88
N PRO A 67 -0.80 13.73 -2.91
CA PRO A 67 0.06 12.54 -2.99
C PRO A 67 -0.68 11.20 -3.14
N ASN A 68 -1.91 11.07 -2.60
CA ASN A 68 -2.73 9.86 -2.74
C ASN A 68 -3.36 9.78 -4.13
N ASP A 69 -3.75 10.92 -4.71
CA ASP A 69 -4.20 10.97 -6.10
C ASP A 69 -3.06 10.60 -7.05
N LEU A 70 -1.88 11.19 -6.83
CA LEU A 70 -0.69 10.98 -7.67
C LEU A 70 -0.26 9.50 -7.72
N ARG A 71 -0.07 8.87 -6.55
CA ARG A 71 0.48 7.51 -6.45
C ARG A 71 -0.59 6.41 -6.46
N GLY A 72 -1.84 6.77 -6.28
CA GLY A 72 -2.95 5.82 -6.13
C GLY A 72 -3.98 5.97 -7.24
N ARG A 73 -4.72 7.08 -7.23
CA ARG A 73 -5.97 7.21 -8.00
C ARG A 73 -5.76 7.50 -9.47
N MET A 74 -4.72 8.24 -9.83
CA MET A 74 -4.36 8.51 -11.23
C MET A 74 -4.13 7.23 -12.05
N ARG A 75 -3.70 6.14 -11.40
CA ARG A 75 -3.50 4.82 -12.02
C ARG A 75 -4.80 4.23 -12.58
N TRP A 76 -5.97 4.58 -12.03
CA TRP A 76 -7.28 4.18 -12.57
C TRP A 76 -7.58 4.81 -13.94
N TRP A 77 -6.95 5.94 -14.25
CA TRP A 77 -7.01 6.60 -15.55
C TRP A 77 -5.78 6.30 -16.42
N GLY A 78 -4.98 5.30 -16.05
CA GLY A 78 -3.77 4.91 -16.80
C GLY A 78 -2.60 5.88 -16.68
N LEU A 79 -2.66 6.85 -15.77
CA LEU A 79 -1.59 7.82 -15.53
C LEU A 79 -0.67 7.30 -14.42
N TYR A 80 0.59 7.05 -14.77
CA TYR A 80 1.63 6.57 -13.85
C TYR A 80 2.74 7.62 -13.74
N THR A 81 3.33 7.68 -12.55
CA THR A 81 4.46 8.56 -12.21
C THR A 81 5.66 7.75 -11.80
#